data_AF-A0A2D8N060-F1
#
_entry.id   AF-A0A2D8N060-F1
#
_cell.length_a   1.000
_cell.length_b   1.000
_cell.length_c   1.000
_cell.angle_alpha   90.00
_cell.angle_beta   90.00
_cell.angle_gamma   90.00
#
_symmetry.space_group_name_H-M   'P 1'
#
loop_
_entity.id
_entity.type
_entity.pdbx_description
1 polymer ?
#
loop_
_entity_poly.entity_id
_entity_poly.type
_entity_poly.pdbx_seq_one_letter_code
_entity_poly.pdbx_strand_id
1 'polypeptide(L)'
;MRHFLLIITAITSPSVFAEDKKAIPGSSTELSSPKKILFVGNSFTYWNNGLWHHMEQLVQYRPGQQKFKAERVVRGGASLKVMWEKTRARTVISEGAYDVVVLQEDIPETNVESFYKYARKFDSTIRRSGAQPVFFMAWPYKRLGWITMKEIARAHRTIGAQLGARIAPVGIAWERAMKERPGVNMYAKDREHPSIQGTYLALYVLYSTIFKESPLKLEYYPKKHGSMTAKEAAWLRAVAWATAQAEQAALPKSDKTRKPR
;
A
#
# COMPACT_ATOMS: atom_id res chain seq x y z
N MET A 1 81.04 44.23 29.68
CA MET A 1 80.89 42.90 30.32
C MET A 1 80.22 41.94 29.35
N ARG A 2 80.76 40.72 29.24
CA ARG A 2 80.44 39.69 28.23
C ARG A 2 78.93 39.44 28.10
N HIS A 3 78.39 39.58 26.89
CA HIS A 3 77.05 39.11 26.54
C HIS A 3 77.13 37.63 26.21
N PHE A 4 76.46 36.80 27.02
CA PHE A 4 76.28 35.37 26.78
C PHE A 4 74.92 35.14 26.12
N LEU A 5 74.98 34.40 25.02
CA LEU A 5 73.88 33.91 24.21
C LEU A 5 73.08 32.86 25.02
N LEU A 6 71.75 33.02 25.11
CA LEU A 6 70.87 31.96 25.60
C LEU A 6 69.90 31.57 24.47
N ILE A 7 70.04 30.32 24.03
CA ILE A 7 69.20 29.66 23.04
C ILE A 7 67.91 29.23 23.76
N ILE A 8 66.76 29.69 23.30
CA ILE A 8 65.45 29.17 23.69
C ILE A 8 64.84 28.49 22.47
N THR A 9 64.76 27.17 22.54
CA THR A 9 64.13 26.29 21.56
C THR A 9 62.60 26.38 21.71
N ALA A 10 61.90 26.88 20.71
CA ALA A 10 60.44 26.88 20.67
C ALA A 10 59.94 25.64 19.91
N ILE A 11 59.25 24.75 20.62
CA ILE A 11 58.58 23.56 20.08
C ILE A 11 57.24 24.00 19.48
N THR A 12 57.06 23.86 18.17
CA THR A 12 55.78 24.12 17.49
C THR A 12 54.99 22.82 17.33
N SER A 13 53.91 22.66 18.08
CA SER A 13 52.89 21.63 17.84
C SER A 13 51.81 22.18 16.89
N PRO A 14 51.43 21.51 15.80
CA PRO A 14 50.29 21.93 15.01
C PRO A 14 48.98 21.52 15.72
N SER A 15 48.21 22.52 16.14
CA SER A 15 46.82 22.36 16.58
C SER A 15 45.95 21.98 15.37
N VAL A 16 45.46 20.74 15.34
CA VAL A 16 44.39 20.32 14.43
C VAL A 16 43.08 20.87 14.98
N PHE A 17 42.52 21.88 14.32
CA PHE A 17 41.14 22.28 14.54
C PHE A 17 40.22 21.19 13.99
N ALA A 18 39.58 20.45 14.88
CA ALA A 18 38.43 19.62 14.54
C ALA A 18 37.23 20.55 14.33
N GLU A 19 36.72 20.57 13.11
CA GLU A 19 35.52 21.32 12.74
C GLU A 19 34.28 20.54 13.23
N ASP A 20 33.59 21.09 14.23
CA ASP A 20 32.31 20.58 14.72
C ASP A 20 31.25 20.64 13.61
N LYS A 21 30.98 19.50 12.96
CA LYS A 21 29.82 19.33 12.08
C LYS A 21 28.54 19.35 12.91
N LYS A 22 28.05 20.56 13.16
CA LYS A 22 26.71 20.81 13.69
C LYS A 22 25.67 20.26 12.70
N ALA A 23 24.89 19.29 13.16
CA ALA A 23 23.85 18.64 12.37
C ALA A 23 22.85 19.65 11.80
N ILE A 24 22.57 19.55 10.50
CA ILE A 24 21.50 20.30 9.83
C ILE A 24 20.16 19.64 10.20
N PRO A 25 19.21 20.34 10.87
CA PRO A 25 17.89 19.80 11.13
C PRO A 25 17.06 19.90 9.85
N GLY A 26 17.17 18.86 9.03
CA GLY A 26 16.45 18.68 7.77
C GLY A 26 16.53 17.22 7.33
N SER A 27 16.51 16.28 8.28
CA SER A 27 16.42 14.87 7.96
C SER A 27 14.98 14.57 7.53
N SER A 28 14.82 14.29 6.23
CA SER A 28 13.67 13.59 5.71
C SER A 28 13.44 12.37 6.59
N THR A 29 12.37 12.37 7.37
CA THR A 29 11.93 11.17 8.08
C THR A 29 11.73 10.09 7.03
N GLU A 30 12.67 9.16 6.93
CA GLU A 30 12.36 7.84 6.39
C GLU A 30 11.18 7.36 7.23
N LEU A 31 9.98 7.38 6.64
CA LEU A 31 8.84 6.73 7.24
C LEU A 31 9.24 5.26 7.38
N SER A 32 9.41 4.81 8.62
CA SER A 32 9.76 3.42 8.91
C SER A 32 8.82 2.51 8.15
N SER A 33 9.37 1.51 7.45
CA SER A 33 8.60 0.54 6.69
C SER A 33 7.45 -0.04 7.53
N PRO A 34 6.21 -0.15 7.00
CA PRO A 34 5.09 -0.74 7.72
C PRO A 34 5.42 -2.15 8.25
N LYS A 35 5.02 -2.44 9.50
CA LYS A 35 5.24 -3.71 10.21
C LYS A 35 3.93 -4.41 10.57
N LYS A 36 2.85 -3.66 10.80
CA LYS A 36 1.53 -4.21 11.13
C LYS A 36 0.45 -3.64 10.21
N ILE A 37 -0.20 -4.50 9.45
CA ILE A 37 -1.23 -4.12 8.47
C ILE A 37 -2.56 -4.77 8.81
N LEU A 38 -3.65 -4.02 8.71
CA LEU A 38 -5.00 -4.57 8.75
C LEU A 38 -5.65 -4.53 7.37
N PHE A 39 -6.21 -5.66 6.94
CA PHE A 39 -7.08 -5.71 5.77
C PHE A 39 -8.56 -5.70 6.20
N VAL A 40 -9.32 -4.71 5.72
CA VAL A 40 -10.76 -4.59 5.95
C VAL A 40 -11.49 -4.71 4.63
N GLY A 41 -12.35 -5.71 4.48
CA GLY A 41 -13.05 -5.95 3.22
C GLY A 41 -13.95 -7.18 3.21
N ASN A 42 -14.16 -7.74 2.02
CA ASN A 42 -15.05 -8.87 1.78
C ASN A 42 -14.32 -10.04 1.10
N SER A 43 -15.05 -10.82 0.30
CA SER A 43 -14.52 -11.95 -0.44
C SER A 43 -13.37 -11.58 -1.37
N PHE A 44 -13.33 -10.38 -1.96
CA PHE A 44 -12.17 -9.92 -2.74
C PHE A 44 -10.88 -9.84 -1.92
N THR A 45 -11.01 -9.73 -0.59
CA THR A 45 -9.90 -9.73 0.35
C THR A 45 -9.56 -11.13 0.89
N TYR A 46 -10.55 -12.00 1.16
CA TYR A 46 -10.32 -13.32 1.78
C TYR A 46 -10.23 -14.51 0.84
N TRP A 47 -10.61 -14.35 -0.43
CA TRP A 47 -10.55 -15.45 -1.39
C TRP A 47 -9.12 -15.96 -1.58
N ASN A 48 -8.97 -17.20 -2.04
CA ASN A 48 -7.67 -17.85 -2.28
C ASN A 48 -6.73 -17.89 -1.07
N ASN A 49 -7.24 -18.04 0.16
CA ASN A 49 -6.53 -17.98 1.46
C ASN A 49 -6.23 -16.56 1.98
N GLY A 50 -6.61 -15.53 1.23
CA GLY A 50 -6.68 -14.15 1.71
C GLY A 50 -5.39 -13.35 1.62
N LEU A 51 -5.55 -12.06 1.32
CA LEU A 51 -4.45 -11.14 1.05
C LEU A 51 -3.54 -10.90 2.26
N TRP A 52 -4.07 -10.96 3.50
CA TRP A 52 -3.24 -10.81 4.70
C TRP A 52 -2.22 -11.96 4.81
N HIS A 53 -2.65 -13.20 4.60
CA HIS A 53 -1.78 -14.37 4.65
C HIS A 53 -0.71 -14.29 3.56
N HIS A 54 -1.12 -13.96 2.33
CA HIS A 54 -0.18 -13.79 1.23
C HIS A 54 0.81 -12.64 1.46
N MET A 55 0.38 -11.53 2.07
CA MET A 55 1.26 -10.42 2.41
C MET A 55 2.31 -10.83 3.45
N GLU A 56 1.94 -11.59 4.48
CA GLU A 56 2.90 -12.10 5.46
C GLU A 56 3.98 -12.99 4.84
N GLN A 57 3.59 -13.82 3.86
CA GLN A 57 4.55 -14.66 3.14
C GLN A 57 5.41 -13.84 2.18
N LEU A 58 4.82 -12.90 1.44
CA LEU A 58 5.52 -12.04 0.48
C LEU A 58 6.61 -11.21 1.17
N VAL A 59 6.33 -10.64 2.33
CA VAL A 59 7.29 -9.79 3.06
C VAL A 59 8.55 -10.58 3.48
N GLN A 60 8.50 -11.90 3.59
CA GLN A 60 9.70 -12.71 3.87
C GLN A 60 10.71 -12.72 2.71
N TYR A 61 10.27 -12.43 1.49
CA TYR A 61 11.13 -12.32 0.31
C TYR A 61 11.75 -10.92 0.16
N ARG A 62 11.34 -9.97 1.01
CA ARG A 62 11.83 -8.60 0.96
C ARG A 62 13.21 -8.50 1.65
N PRO A 63 14.17 -7.74 1.07
CA PRO A 63 15.44 -7.47 1.74
C PRO A 63 15.24 -6.80 3.10
N GLY A 64 16.10 -7.11 4.07
CA GLY A 64 16.03 -6.53 5.41
C GLY A 64 14.86 -7.09 6.23
N GLN A 65 14.94 -8.38 6.54
CA GLN A 65 13.92 -9.10 7.31
C GLN A 65 13.49 -8.30 8.55
N GLN A 66 12.18 -8.04 8.64
CA GLN A 66 11.57 -7.37 9.78
C GLN A 66 10.39 -8.20 10.27
N LYS A 67 10.16 -8.17 11.58
CA LYS A 67 8.94 -8.74 12.16
C LYS A 67 7.74 -8.03 11.54
N PHE A 68 6.91 -8.79 10.84
CA PHE A 68 5.76 -8.31 10.11
C PHE A 68 4.52 -9.11 10.49
N LYS A 69 3.37 -8.44 10.57
CA LYS A 69 2.08 -9.09 10.82
C LYS A 69 1.01 -8.46 9.94
N ALA A 70 0.19 -9.29 9.32
CA ALA A 70 -1.02 -8.84 8.65
C ALA A 70 -2.25 -9.52 9.24
N GLU A 71 -3.22 -8.70 9.63
CA GLU A 71 -4.48 -9.14 10.23
C GLU A 71 -5.64 -8.77 9.31
N ARG A 72 -6.85 -9.18 9.69
CA ARG A 72 -8.05 -8.94 8.89
C ARG A 72 -9.29 -8.67 9.74
N VAL A 73 -10.21 -7.92 9.15
CA VAL A 73 -11.64 -7.97 9.47
C VAL A 73 -12.39 -8.10 8.15
N VAL A 74 -13.06 -9.23 7.93
CA VAL A 74 -13.73 -9.49 6.65
C VAL A 74 -15.13 -10.05 6.80
N ARG A 75 -16.00 -9.74 5.85
CA ARG A 75 -17.37 -10.26 5.74
C ARG A 75 -17.79 -10.38 4.28
N GLY A 76 -18.28 -11.55 3.86
CA GLY A 76 -18.71 -11.78 2.47
C GLY A 76 -19.79 -10.78 2.02
N GLY A 77 -19.69 -10.28 0.78
CA GLY A 77 -20.62 -9.30 0.19
C GLY A 77 -20.66 -7.93 0.88
N ALA A 78 -19.74 -7.64 1.81
CA ALA A 78 -19.79 -6.39 2.56
C ALA A 78 -19.18 -5.23 1.76
N SER A 79 -19.95 -4.14 1.64
CA SER A 79 -19.42 -2.80 1.34
C SER A 79 -18.81 -2.15 2.59
N LEU A 80 -18.14 -1.00 2.46
CA LEU A 80 -17.63 -0.27 3.64
C LEU A 80 -18.75 0.13 4.61
N LYS A 81 -19.97 0.38 4.11
CA LYS A 81 -21.15 0.59 4.97
C LYS A 81 -21.37 -0.60 5.89
N VAL A 82 -21.41 -1.80 5.33
CA VAL A 82 -21.63 -3.03 6.08
C VAL A 82 -20.45 -3.28 7.03
N MET A 83 -19.22 -3.07 6.60
CA MET A 83 -18.04 -3.20 7.45
C MET A 83 -18.11 -2.24 8.66
N TRP A 84 -18.56 -1.01 8.46
CA TRP A 84 -18.71 -0.01 9.53
C TRP A 84 -19.80 -0.37 10.54
N GLU A 85 -20.96 -0.79 10.04
CA GLU A 85 -22.19 -0.96 10.84
C GLU A 85 -22.32 -2.35 11.47
N LYS A 86 -21.78 -3.39 10.83
CA LYS A 86 -22.09 -4.79 11.13
C LYS A 86 -20.86 -5.65 11.42
N THR A 87 -19.70 -5.04 11.67
CA THR A 87 -18.47 -5.75 12.06
C THR A 87 -17.72 -5.02 13.17
N ARG A 88 -16.66 -5.66 13.66
CA ARG A 88 -15.74 -5.10 14.67
C ARG A 88 -14.64 -4.22 14.07
N ALA A 89 -14.69 -3.88 12.77
CA ALA A 89 -13.62 -3.15 12.09
C ALA A 89 -13.19 -1.87 12.83
N ARG A 90 -14.15 -1.08 13.33
CA ARG A 90 -13.86 0.15 14.08
C ARG A 90 -13.03 -0.11 15.34
N THR A 91 -13.47 -1.04 16.19
CA THR A 91 -12.78 -1.41 17.42
C THR A 91 -11.39 -1.97 17.14
N VAL A 92 -11.29 -2.88 16.17
CA VAL A 92 -10.01 -3.49 15.78
C VAL A 92 -9.04 -2.41 15.30
N ILE A 93 -9.46 -1.48 14.43
CA ILE A 93 -8.63 -0.36 13.96
C ILE A 93 -8.12 0.51 15.13
N SER A 94 -9.00 0.86 16.07
CA SER A 94 -8.66 1.74 17.19
C SER A 94 -7.68 1.12 18.17
N GLU A 95 -7.79 -0.18 18.43
CA GLU A 95 -7.02 -0.88 19.48
C GLU A 95 -5.79 -1.61 18.92
N GLY A 96 -5.75 -1.84 17.60
CA GLY A 96 -4.80 -2.76 16.99
C GLY A 96 -3.41 -2.21 16.71
N ALA A 97 -3.16 -0.91 16.92
CA ALA A 97 -1.86 -0.26 16.67
C ALA A 97 -1.26 -0.64 15.30
N TYR A 98 -2.05 -0.47 14.23
CA TYR A 98 -1.63 -0.75 12.86
C TYR A 98 -0.85 0.43 12.28
N ASP A 99 0.13 0.15 11.43
CA ASP A 99 0.79 1.20 10.64
C ASP A 99 -0.07 1.57 9.42
N VAL A 100 -0.73 0.56 8.85
CA VAL A 100 -1.55 0.70 7.63
C VAL A 100 -2.86 -0.07 7.79
N VAL A 101 -3.95 0.56 7.36
CA VAL A 101 -5.26 -0.10 7.21
C VAL A 101 -5.67 -0.03 5.74
N VAL A 102 -5.79 -1.21 5.13
CA VAL A 102 -6.28 -1.38 3.77
C VAL A 102 -7.81 -1.48 3.80
N LEU A 103 -8.48 -0.57 3.12
CA LEU A 103 -9.93 -0.52 2.98
C LEU A 103 -10.33 -0.97 1.58
N GLN A 104 -10.96 -2.12 1.45
CA GLN A 104 -11.57 -2.57 0.21
C GLN A 104 -13.06 -2.20 0.18
N GLU A 105 -13.44 -1.43 -0.83
CA GLU A 105 -14.85 -1.19 -1.15
C GLU A 105 -15.28 -2.10 -2.30
N ASP A 106 -16.57 -2.46 -2.31
CA ASP A 106 -17.25 -3.15 -3.39
C ASP A 106 -18.37 -2.24 -3.90
N ILE A 107 -17.99 -1.23 -4.69
CA ILE A 107 -18.95 -0.25 -5.20
C ILE A 107 -20.12 -0.94 -5.90
N PRO A 108 -19.93 -1.99 -6.74
CA PRO A 108 -21.04 -2.74 -7.32
C PRO A 108 -22.15 -3.18 -6.32
N GLU A 109 -21.81 -3.57 -5.08
CA GLU A 109 -22.78 -3.93 -4.02
C GLU A 109 -23.33 -2.71 -3.24
N THR A 110 -23.03 -1.48 -3.67
CA THR A 110 -23.49 -0.24 -3.05
C THR A 110 -23.63 0.89 -4.08
N ASN A 111 -23.33 2.15 -3.70
CA ASN A 111 -23.24 3.28 -4.60
C ASN A 111 -22.08 4.21 -4.20
N VAL A 112 -21.72 5.14 -5.09
CA VAL A 112 -20.59 6.06 -4.91
C VAL A 112 -20.75 6.97 -3.69
N GLU A 113 -21.97 7.43 -3.40
CA GLU A 113 -22.23 8.30 -2.24
C GLU A 113 -21.99 7.56 -0.91
N SER A 114 -22.49 6.34 -0.82
CA SER A 114 -22.25 5.43 0.30
C SER A 114 -20.75 5.18 0.47
N PHE A 115 -20.05 4.83 -0.60
CA PHE A 115 -18.59 4.67 -0.56
C PHE A 115 -17.91 5.90 0.02
N TYR A 116 -18.20 7.11 -0.49
CA TYR A 116 -17.62 8.35 0.01
C TYR A 116 -17.90 8.59 1.49
N LYS A 117 -19.15 8.36 1.93
CA LYS A 117 -19.56 8.54 3.32
C LYS A 117 -18.77 7.63 4.26
N TYR A 118 -18.65 6.34 3.94
CA TYR A 118 -17.99 5.38 4.82
C TYR A 118 -16.46 5.41 4.69
N ALA A 119 -15.92 5.78 3.52
CA ALA A 119 -14.50 6.09 3.34
C ALA A 119 -14.05 7.20 4.30
N ARG A 120 -14.79 8.33 4.37
CA ARG A 120 -14.52 9.41 5.34
C ARG A 120 -14.57 8.94 6.79
N LYS A 121 -15.57 8.13 7.14
CA LYS A 121 -15.73 7.61 8.51
C LYS A 121 -14.58 6.69 8.91
N PHE A 122 -14.15 5.80 8.01
CA PHE A 122 -13.01 4.92 8.25
C PHE A 122 -11.69 5.70 8.29
N ASP A 123 -11.41 6.58 7.33
CA ASP A 123 -10.21 7.43 7.32
C ASP A 123 -10.05 8.18 8.65
N SER A 124 -11.13 8.81 9.13
CA SER A 124 -11.15 9.50 10.42
C SER A 124 -10.80 8.58 11.60
N THR A 125 -11.31 7.34 11.61
CA THR A 125 -10.99 6.34 12.65
C THR A 125 -9.55 5.84 12.55
N ILE A 126 -9.08 5.56 11.34
CA ILE A 126 -7.72 5.07 11.06
C ILE A 126 -6.68 6.12 11.46
N ARG A 127 -6.88 7.38 11.07
CA ARG A 127 -5.94 8.45 11.41
C ARG A 127 -5.91 8.76 12.90
N ARG A 128 -7.04 8.66 13.61
CA ARG A 128 -7.08 8.78 15.07
C ARG A 128 -6.28 7.69 15.79
N SER A 129 -6.13 6.50 15.21
CA SER A 129 -5.27 5.45 15.78
C SER A 129 -3.80 5.55 15.35
N GLY A 130 -3.43 6.59 14.59
CA GLY A 130 -2.07 6.80 14.08
C GLY A 130 -1.74 6.03 12.79
N ALA A 131 -2.68 5.25 12.27
CA ALA A 131 -2.48 4.45 11.07
C ALA A 131 -2.66 5.27 9.78
N GLN A 132 -2.13 4.77 8.66
CA GLN A 132 -2.36 5.32 7.32
C GLN A 132 -3.44 4.52 6.56
N PRO A 133 -4.46 5.16 5.98
CA PRO A 133 -5.42 4.48 5.12
C PRO A 133 -4.85 4.25 3.72
N VAL A 134 -5.12 3.06 3.18
CA VAL A 134 -4.90 2.71 1.77
C VAL A 134 -6.21 2.15 1.21
N PHE A 135 -6.72 2.75 0.14
CA PHE A 135 -7.92 2.26 -0.53
C PHE A 135 -7.56 1.18 -1.56
N PHE A 136 -8.07 -0.04 -1.37
CA PHE A 136 -8.04 -1.09 -2.37
C PHE A 136 -9.17 -0.84 -3.37
N MET A 137 -8.80 -0.31 -4.55
CA MET A 137 -9.68 -0.14 -5.70
C MET A 137 -9.96 -1.49 -6.37
N ALA A 138 -11.10 -2.09 -6.06
CA ALA A 138 -11.57 -3.33 -6.67
C ALA A 138 -12.05 -3.13 -8.12
N TRP A 139 -12.80 -4.09 -8.67
CA TRP A 139 -13.20 -4.18 -10.07
C TRP A 139 -14.73 -4.30 -10.22
N PRO A 140 -15.29 -3.98 -11.39
CA PRO A 140 -16.68 -4.33 -11.72
C PRO A 140 -16.79 -5.81 -12.10
N TYR A 141 -18.01 -6.35 -12.09
CA TYR A 141 -18.30 -7.71 -12.54
C TYR A 141 -19.67 -7.80 -13.18
N LYS A 142 -19.80 -8.75 -14.13
CA LYS A 142 -20.92 -8.80 -15.09
C LYS A 142 -22.29 -8.98 -14.43
N ARG A 143 -22.36 -9.70 -13.31
CA ARG A 143 -23.61 -9.99 -12.60
C ARG A 143 -24.40 -8.73 -12.24
N LEU A 144 -23.71 -7.68 -11.80
CA LEU A 144 -24.35 -6.40 -11.46
C LEU A 144 -24.24 -5.36 -12.56
N GLY A 145 -23.10 -5.28 -13.25
CA GLY A 145 -22.96 -4.60 -14.55
C GLY A 145 -23.31 -3.10 -14.61
N TRP A 146 -23.68 -2.45 -13.50
CA TRP A 146 -24.20 -1.08 -13.51
C TRP A 146 -23.12 0.01 -13.45
N ILE A 147 -21.90 -0.36 -13.06
CA ILE A 147 -20.76 0.56 -12.96
C ILE A 147 -19.56 0.06 -13.74
N THR A 148 -18.86 0.97 -14.40
CA THR A 148 -17.65 0.69 -15.17
C THR A 148 -16.39 0.82 -14.31
N MET A 149 -15.29 0.23 -14.77
CA MET A 149 -13.98 0.40 -14.12
C MET A 149 -13.55 1.88 -14.11
N LYS A 150 -13.88 2.65 -15.14
CA LYS A 150 -13.60 4.09 -15.23
C LYS A 150 -14.30 4.88 -14.12
N GLU A 151 -15.55 4.54 -13.81
CA GLU A 151 -16.33 5.19 -12.75
C GLU A 151 -15.85 4.79 -11.37
N ILE A 152 -15.54 3.50 -11.14
CA ILE A 152 -14.91 3.03 -9.90
C ILE A 152 -13.59 3.77 -9.66
N ALA A 153 -12.73 3.87 -10.69
CA ALA A 153 -11.45 4.53 -10.58
C ALA A 153 -11.59 6.02 -10.30
N ARG A 154 -12.53 6.71 -10.97
CA ARG A 154 -12.86 8.10 -10.69
C ARG A 154 -13.31 8.27 -9.25
N ALA A 155 -14.19 7.40 -8.75
CA ALA A 155 -14.67 7.48 -7.38
C ALA A 155 -13.51 7.38 -6.37
N HIS A 156 -12.65 6.37 -6.53
CA HIS A 156 -11.49 6.17 -5.66
C HIS A 156 -10.50 7.34 -5.72
N ARG A 157 -10.21 7.88 -6.91
CA ARG A 157 -9.32 9.04 -7.08
C ARG A 157 -9.87 10.30 -6.43
N THR A 158 -11.16 10.58 -6.58
CA THR A 158 -11.81 11.71 -5.92
C THR A 158 -11.69 11.63 -4.40
N ILE A 159 -12.06 10.50 -3.80
CA ILE A 159 -12.04 10.36 -2.34
C ILE A 159 -10.61 10.24 -1.80
N GLY A 160 -9.70 9.58 -2.53
CA GLY A 160 -8.28 9.51 -2.18
C GLY A 160 -7.61 10.88 -2.19
N ALA A 161 -7.89 11.71 -3.22
CA ALA A 161 -7.41 13.09 -3.26
C ALA A 161 -8.01 13.95 -2.15
N GLN A 162 -9.31 13.81 -1.87
CA GLN A 162 -9.98 14.51 -0.77
C GLN A 162 -9.34 14.18 0.59
N LEU A 163 -8.99 12.92 0.83
CA LEU A 163 -8.52 12.42 2.12
C LEU A 163 -6.99 12.37 2.25
N GLY A 164 -6.25 12.67 1.17
CA GLY A 164 -4.80 12.45 1.12
C GLY A 164 -4.43 10.97 1.40
N ALA A 165 -5.26 10.04 0.94
CA ALA A 165 -5.09 8.60 1.13
C ALA A 165 -4.54 7.95 -0.15
N ARG A 166 -3.67 6.95 0.01
CA ARG A 166 -3.13 6.20 -1.14
C ARG A 166 -4.19 5.28 -1.72
N ILE A 167 -4.10 5.03 -3.02
CA ILE A 167 -4.99 4.14 -3.76
C ILE A 167 -4.14 3.00 -4.31
N ALA A 168 -4.54 1.76 -4.03
CA ALA A 168 -4.01 0.56 -4.66
C ALA A 168 -4.91 0.21 -5.86
N PRO A 169 -4.49 0.50 -7.10
CA PRO A 169 -5.32 0.46 -8.32
C PRO A 169 -5.51 -0.96 -8.88
N VAL A 170 -6.03 -1.89 -8.08
CA VAL A 170 -6.08 -3.32 -8.45
C VAL A 170 -6.98 -3.56 -9.65
N GLY A 171 -8.17 -2.97 -9.71
CA GLY A 171 -9.07 -3.10 -10.86
C GLY A 171 -8.47 -2.58 -12.17
N ILE A 172 -7.67 -1.52 -12.12
CA ILE A 172 -6.92 -1.01 -13.29
C ILE A 172 -5.83 -2.00 -13.71
N ALA A 173 -5.12 -2.59 -12.75
CA ALA A 173 -4.10 -3.59 -13.05
C ALA A 173 -4.72 -4.82 -13.71
N TRP A 174 -5.90 -5.24 -13.26
CA TRP A 174 -6.67 -6.33 -13.88
C TRP A 174 -7.06 -6.02 -15.32
N GLU A 175 -7.65 -4.85 -15.57
CA GLU A 175 -8.03 -4.41 -16.93
C GLU A 175 -6.81 -4.39 -17.86
N ARG A 176 -5.69 -3.86 -17.37
CA ARG A 176 -4.41 -3.85 -18.09
C ARG A 176 -3.92 -5.25 -18.41
N ALA A 177 -3.90 -6.15 -17.42
CA ALA A 177 -3.40 -7.50 -17.59
C ALA A 177 -4.24 -8.30 -18.61
N MET A 178 -5.57 -8.22 -18.52
CA MET A 178 -6.47 -8.89 -19.47
C MET A 178 -6.38 -8.30 -20.88
N LYS A 179 -6.10 -6.99 -21.01
CA LYS A 179 -5.85 -6.35 -22.31
C LYS A 179 -4.52 -6.77 -22.93
N GLU A 180 -3.45 -6.82 -22.13
CA GLU A 180 -2.11 -7.22 -22.59
C GLU A 180 -2.05 -8.72 -22.94
N ARG A 181 -2.79 -9.57 -22.21
CA ARG A 181 -2.85 -11.02 -22.44
C ARG A 181 -4.29 -11.53 -22.27
N PRO A 182 -5.09 -11.57 -23.36
CA PRO A 182 -6.49 -12.02 -23.30
C PRO A 182 -6.71 -13.45 -22.79
N GLY A 183 -5.69 -14.31 -22.83
CA GLY A 183 -5.75 -15.67 -22.29
C GLY A 183 -5.71 -15.76 -20.76
N VAL A 184 -5.32 -14.68 -20.06
CA VAL A 184 -5.28 -14.66 -18.59
C VAL A 184 -6.61 -14.16 -18.05
N ASN A 185 -7.25 -14.97 -17.21
CA ASN A 185 -8.51 -14.59 -16.57
C ASN A 185 -8.25 -14.18 -15.12
N MET A 186 -8.60 -12.93 -14.78
CA MET A 186 -8.52 -12.44 -13.40
C MET A 186 -9.67 -12.93 -12.52
N TYR A 187 -10.75 -13.40 -13.14
CA TYR A 187 -11.92 -13.93 -12.44
C TYR A 187 -11.85 -15.44 -12.26
N ALA A 188 -12.38 -15.90 -11.14
CA ALA A 188 -12.75 -17.29 -10.93
C ALA A 188 -13.91 -17.70 -11.85
N LYS A 189 -14.33 -18.96 -11.76
CA LYS A 189 -15.40 -19.52 -12.59
C LYS A 189 -16.74 -18.78 -12.44
N ASP A 190 -16.98 -18.17 -11.27
CA ASP A 190 -18.17 -17.38 -10.97
C ASP A 190 -18.19 -15.98 -11.62
N ARG A 191 -17.10 -15.56 -12.28
CA ARG A 191 -16.97 -14.27 -12.97
C ARG A 191 -17.11 -13.05 -12.05
N GLU A 192 -16.81 -13.23 -10.77
CA GLU A 192 -16.90 -12.19 -9.73
C GLU A 192 -15.68 -12.21 -8.84
N HIS A 193 -15.38 -13.36 -8.23
CA HIS A 193 -14.25 -13.53 -7.32
C HIS A 193 -12.93 -13.59 -8.07
N PRO A 194 -11.79 -13.30 -7.40
CA PRO A 194 -10.50 -13.40 -8.05
C PRO A 194 -10.10 -14.85 -8.33
N SER A 195 -9.58 -15.10 -9.53
CA SER A 195 -8.74 -16.26 -9.78
C SER A 195 -7.45 -16.17 -8.97
N ILE A 196 -6.63 -17.22 -8.97
CA ILE A 196 -5.32 -17.17 -8.32
C ILE A 196 -4.42 -16.10 -8.95
N GLN A 197 -4.50 -15.89 -10.27
CA GLN A 197 -3.86 -14.78 -10.97
C GLN A 197 -4.37 -13.42 -10.49
N GLY A 198 -5.69 -13.28 -10.34
CA GLY A 198 -6.32 -12.06 -9.83
C GLY A 198 -5.86 -11.69 -8.43
N THR A 199 -5.84 -12.66 -7.50
CA THR A 199 -5.31 -12.47 -6.13
C THR A 199 -3.83 -12.15 -6.14
N TYR A 200 -3.04 -12.83 -6.99
CA TYR A 200 -1.60 -12.59 -7.13
C TYR A 200 -1.32 -11.16 -7.59
N LEU A 201 -2.00 -10.70 -8.64
CA LEU A 201 -1.86 -9.34 -9.14
C LEU A 201 -2.28 -8.31 -8.08
N ALA A 202 -3.39 -8.55 -7.38
CA ALA A 202 -3.87 -7.70 -6.30
C ALA A 202 -2.83 -7.56 -5.17
N LEU A 203 -2.25 -8.68 -4.73
CA LEU A 203 -1.21 -8.72 -3.71
C LEU A 203 -0.03 -7.81 -4.07
N TYR A 204 0.48 -7.90 -5.30
CA TYR A 204 1.64 -7.14 -5.73
C TYR A 204 1.36 -5.65 -5.98
N VAL A 205 0.13 -5.31 -6.40
CA VAL A 205 -0.32 -3.91 -6.46
C VAL A 205 -0.37 -3.31 -5.06
N LEU A 206 -0.96 -4.05 -4.11
CA LEU A 206 -1.03 -3.63 -2.70
C LEU A 206 0.36 -3.49 -2.09
N TYR A 207 1.25 -4.46 -2.29
CA TYR A 207 2.65 -4.39 -1.85
C TYR A 207 3.31 -3.11 -2.36
N SER A 208 3.26 -2.88 -3.67
CA SER A 208 3.90 -1.72 -4.32
C SER A 208 3.34 -0.40 -3.79
N THR A 209 2.04 -0.36 -3.49
CA THR A 209 1.36 0.85 -2.97
C THR A 209 1.69 1.12 -1.50
N ILE A 210 1.80 0.06 -0.69
CA ILE A 210 2.01 0.13 0.75
C ILE A 210 3.47 0.44 1.06
N PHE A 211 4.38 -0.35 0.49
CA PHE A 211 5.82 -0.26 0.76
C PHE A 211 6.52 0.74 -0.16
N LYS A 212 5.87 1.20 -1.25
CA LYS A 212 6.46 2.10 -2.26
C LYS A 212 7.73 1.52 -2.89
N GLU A 213 7.73 0.21 -3.08
CA GLU A 213 8.89 -0.55 -3.55
C GLU A 213 8.57 -1.38 -4.77
N SER A 214 9.60 -1.60 -5.57
CA SER A 214 9.53 -2.49 -6.71
C SER A 214 9.33 -3.95 -6.26
N PRO A 215 8.28 -4.64 -6.74
CA PRO A 215 8.05 -6.04 -6.43
C PRO A 215 8.82 -7.00 -7.36
N LEU A 216 9.55 -6.51 -8.36
CA LEU A 216 9.98 -7.34 -9.50
C LEU A 216 10.84 -8.55 -9.10
N LYS A 217 11.65 -8.39 -8.04
CA LYS A 217 12.55 -9.42 -7.49
C LYS A 217 11.94 -10.26 -6.37
N LEU A 218 10.69 -9.99 -5.98
CA LEU A 218 10.01 -10.76 -4.94
C LEU A 218 9.38 -11.99 -5.60
N GLU A 219 9.95 -13.15 -5.37
CA GLU A 219 9.55 -14.37 -6.07
C GLU A 219 8.48 -15.19 -5.35
N TYR A 220 7.84 -14.62 -4.31
CA TYR A 220 6.72 -15.27 -3.64
C TYR A 220 5.59 -15.57 -4.64
N TYR A 221 5.05 -16.77 -4.53
CA TYR A 221 3.80 -17.18 -5.16
C TYR A 221 3.04 -18.22 -4.30
N PRO A 222 1.69 -18.30 -4.41
CA PRO A 222 0.87 -19.21 -3.58
C PRO A 222 1.09 -20.69 -3.91
N LYS A 223 1.46 -21.51 -2.90
CA LYS A 223 1.86 -22.93 -3.04
C LYS A 223 0.85 -23.89 -3.72
N LYS A 224 -0.45 -23.55 -3.81
CA LYS A 224 -1.41 -24.37 -4.58
C LYS A 224 -1.30 -24.02 -6.07
N HIS A 225 -0.28 -24.59 -6.70
CA HIS A 225 -0.01 -24.45 -8.13
C HIS A 225 -0.81 -25.45 -8.94
N GLY A 226 -1.63 -24.92 -9.84
CA GLY A 226 -2.08 -25.65 -11.02
C GLY A 226 -1.98 -24.83 -12.31
N SER A 227 -1.98 -23.49 -12.24
CA SER A 227 -2.26 -22.66 -13.42
C SER A 227 -1.30 -21.50 -13.71
N MET A 228 -0.36 -21.13 -12.83
CA MET A 228 0.51 -19.96 -13.03
C MET A 228 1.97 -20.36 -13.21
N THR A 229 2.53 -20.05 -14.38
CA THR A 229 3.96 -20.27 -14.69
C THR A 229 4.84 -19.18 -14.07
N ALA A 230 6.14 -19.45 -13.90
CA ALA A 230 7.09 -18.43 -13.43
C ALA A 230 7.13 -17.20 -14.35
N LYS A 231 7.01 -17.39 -15.68
CA LYS A 231 6.94 -16.31 -16.67
C LYS A 231 5.65 -15.48 -16.53
N GLU A 232 4.53 -16.11 -16.24
CA GLU A 232 3.27 -15.41 -15.95
C GLU A 232 3.38 -14.62 -14.65
N ALA A 233 3.91 -15.22 -13.58
CA ALA A 233 4.11 -14.56 -12.29
C ALA A 233 5.02 -13.32 -12.43
N ALA A 234 6.18 -13.44 -13.10
CA ALA A 234 7.08 -12.33 -13.34
C ALA A 234 6.42 -11.18 -14.13
N TRP A 235 5.63 -11.51 -15.14
CA TRP A 235 4.87 -10.51 -15.89
C TRP A 235 3.79 -9.84 -15.04
N LEU A 236 3.03 -10.59 -14.22
CA LEU A 236 2.04 -10.00 -13.31
C LEU A 236 2.69 -9.05 -12.29
N ARG A 237 3.88 -9.36 -11.78
CA ARG A 237 4.65 -8.42 -10.93
C ARG A 237 5.02 -7.14 -11.66
N ALA A 238 5.39 -7.23 -12.94
CA ALA A 238 5.67 -6.07 -13.78
C ALA A 238 4.42 -5.21 -14.04
N VAL A 239 3.28 -5.84 -14.33
CA VAL A 239 1.99 -5.15 -14.48
C VAL A 239 1.61 -4.44 -13.18
N ALA A 240 1.74 -5.11 -12.03
CA ALA A 240 1.48 -4.52 -10.72
C ALA A 240 2.33 -3.27 -10.49
N TRP A 241 3.64 -3.37 -10.71
CA TRP A 241 4.58 -2.28 -10.48
C TRP A 241 4.31 -1.08 -11.37
N ALA A 242 4.13 -1.31 -12.67
CA ALA A 242 3.88 -0.25 -13.63
C ALA A 242 2.53 0.44 -13.36
N THR A 243 1.52 -0.31 -12.93
CA THR A 243 0.20 0.27 -12.59
C THR A 243 0.26 1.09 -11.30
N ALA A 244 0.93 0.61 -10.26
CA ALA A 244 1.08 1.35 -9.01
C ALA A 244 1.85 2.67 -9.21
N GLN A 245 2.92 2.66 -10.02
CA GLN A 245 3.65 3.89 -10.36
C GLN A 245 2.80 4.88 -11.14
N ALA A 246 2.04 4.42 -12.14
CA ALA A 246 1.17 5.28 -12.93
C ALA A 246 0.07 5.93 -12.06
N GLU A 247 -0.55 5.18 -11.15
CA GLU A 247 -1.54 5.73 -10.21
C GLU A 247 -0.92 6.78 -9.28
N GLN A 248 0.27 6.51 -8.74
CA GLN A 248 0.97 7.44 -7.86
C GLN A 248 1.40 8.73 -8.57
N ALA A 249 1.77 8.65 -9.85
CA ALA A 249 2.13 9.80 -10.67
C ALA A 249 0.93 10.67 -11.08
N ALA A 250 -0.27 10.07 -11.15
CA ALA A 250 -1.51 10.77 -11.51
C ALA A 250 -2.14 11.55 -10.35
N LEU A 251 -1.68 11.35 -9.11
CA LEU A 251 -2.19 12.09 -7.96
C LEU A 251 -1.67 13.53 -7.96
N PRO A 252 -2.50 14.55 -7.66
CA PRO A 252 -2.04 15.92 -7.49
C PRO A 252 -0.93 15.93 -6.43
N LYS A 253 0.22 16.53 -6.75
CA LYS A 253 1.26 16.76 -5.73
C LYS A 253 0.64 17.57 -4.61
N SER A 254 0.72 17.07 -3.37
CA SER A 254 0.17 17.77 -2.21
C SER A 254 0.82 19.16 -2.13
N ASP A 255 0.02 20.20 -2.32
CA ASP A 255 0.48 21.56 -2.09
C ASP A 255 0.72 21.72 -0.58
N LYS A 256 2.00 21.80 -0.20
CA LYS A 256 2.43 21.92 1.21
C LYS A 256 2.01 23.24 1.85
N THR A 257 1.36 24.14 1.11
CA THR A 257 0.95 25.47 1.60
C THR A 257 -0.45 25.50 2.23
N ARG A 258 -1.24 24.41 2.13
CA ARG A 258 -2.60 24.42 2.66
C ARG A 258 -2.59 24.18 4.18
N LYS A 259 -2.57 25.27 4.95
CA LYS A 259 -2.83 25.22 6.41
C LYS A 259 -4.17 24.51 6.66
N PRO A 260 -4.26 23.65 7.70
CA PRO A 260 -5.53 23.05 8.09
C PRO A 260 -6.52 24.16 8.49
N ARG A 261 -7.76 24.06 7.98
CA ARG A 261 -8.90 24.84 8.47
C ARG A 261 -9.44 24.19 9.74
#